data_AF-A0A9E3V569-F1
#
_entry.id   AF-A0A9E3V569-F1
#
_cell.length_a   1.000
_cell.length_b   1.000
_cell.length_c   1.000
_cell.angle_alpha   90.00
_cell.angle_beta   90.00
_cell.angle_gamma   90.00
#
_symmetry.space_group_name_H-M   'P 1'
#
loop_
_entity.id
_entity.type
_entity.pdbx_description
1 polymer ?
#
loop_
_entity_poly.entity_id
_entity_poly.type
_entity_poly.pdbx_seq_one_letter_code
_entity_poly.pdbx_strand_id
1 'polypeptide(L)'
;PDLVPDPTRTSLGLEYFCFEGDDLWTMDDAALIALGTREIDAIGLVPASKVVDGCVVRMPKAYPVYDDSYQEHLAVIRAWLRRFENLELAGRNGMHKYNNQDHSMMTALLAARNILGQGRFDTWKVNTDAEYHEEATPETGRAVPRRIDAA
;
A
#
# COMPACT_ATOMS: atom_id res chain seq x y z
N PRO A 1 -3.99 19.28 -11.91
CA PRO A 1 -2.80 19.04 -11.07
C PRO A 1 -2.91 19.92 -9.82
N ASP A 2 -3.61 19.40 -8.83
CA ASP A 2 -4.26 20.17 -7.75
C ASP A 2 -3.84 19.64 -6.37
N LEU A 3 -2.68 18.98 -6.30
CA LEU A 3 -2.18 18.39 -5.05
C LEU A 3 -1.68 19.46 -4.06
N VAL A 4 -1.49 20.70 -4.52
CA VAL A 4 -1.20 21.88 -3.69
C VAL A 4 -2.01 23.10 -4.18
N PRO A 5 -2.43 24.02 -3.29
CA PRO A 5 -3.20 25.20 -3.68
C PRO A 5 -2.43 26.23 -4.52
N ASP A 6 -1.11 26.30 -4.36
CA ASP A 6 -0.23 27.23 -5.07
C ASP A 6 0.36 26.54 -6.32
N PRO A 7 0.02 26.99 -7.55
CA PRO A 7 0.46 26.35 -8.78
C PRO A 7 1.97 26.48 -9.05
N THR A 8 2.68 27.33 -8.28
CA THR A 8 4.14 27.46 -8.36
C THR A 8 4.87 26.48 -7.45
N ARG A 9 4.14 25.64 -6.70
CA ARG A 9 4.67 24.68 -5.75
C ARG A 9 4.33 23.24 -6.14
N THR A 10 4.98 22.30 -5.48
CA THR A 10 4.67 20.88 -5.55
C THR A 10 4.89 20.25 -4.17
N SER A 11 4.34 19.06 -3.96
CA SER A 11 4.63 18.20 -2.80
C SER A 11 5.31 16.93 -3.28
N LEU A 12 6.33 16.48 -2.55
CA LEU A 12 7.04 15.25 -2.83
C LEU A 12 6.86 14.30 -1.63
N GLY A 13 6.50 13.05 -1.93
CA GLY A 13 6.43 11.99 -0.93
C GLY A 13 7.79 11.33 -0.80
N LEU A 14 8.29 11.22 0.43
CA LEU A 14 9.48 10.44 0.77
C LEU A 14 9.03 9.31 1.70
N GLU A 15 9.37 8.08 1.34
CA GLU A 15 8.99 6.89 2.09
C GLU A 15 10.21 6.27 2.77
N TYR A 16 10.12 6.09 4.09
CA TYR A 16 11.15 5.47 4.90
C TYR A 16 10.64 4.15 5.49
N PHE A 17 11.25 3.05 5.09
CA PHE A 17 10.96 1.74 5.68
C PHE A 17 11.67 1.64 7.04
N CYS A 18 10.88 1.45 8.08
CA CYS A 18 11.35 1.35 9.46
C CYS A 18 10.46 0.40 10.27
N PHE A 19 10.98 -0.06 11.39
CA PHE A 19 10.26 -0.85 12.38
C PHE A 19 9.83 0.03 13.55
N GLU A 20 8.66 -0.27 14.12
CA GLU A 20 8.22 0.38 15.34
C GLU A 20 9.28 0.26 16.45
N GLY A 21 9.76 1.40 16.91
CA GLY A 21 10.76 1.50 17.97
C GLY A 21 12.21 1.66 17.50
N ASP A 22 12.49 1.60 16.20
CA ASP A 22 13.82 1.92 15.67
C ASP A 22 14.10 3.45 15.65
N ASP A 23 15.34 3.80 15.30
CA ASP A 23 15.81 5.17 15.29
C ASP A 23 14.99 6.07 14.34
N LEU A 24 14.60 5.58 13.16
CA LEU A 24 13.82 6.35 12.19
C LEU A 24 12.37 6.53 12.67
N TRP A 25 11.77 5.48 13.23
CA TRP A 25 10.41 5.51 13.74
C TRP A 25 10.27 6.45 14.94
N THR A 26 11.27 6.45 15.83
CA THR A 26 11.26 7.24 17.07
C THR A 26 11.84 8.65 16.91
N MET A 27 12.47 8.95 15.77
CA MET A 27 12.96 10.28 15.42
C MET A 27 11.84 11.31 15.52
N ASP A 28 12.12 12.50 16.05
CA ASP A 28 11.14 13.59 16.05
C ASP A 28 10.87 14.10 14.62
N ASP A 29 9.67 14.65 14.41
CA ASP A 29 9.23 15.06 13.06
C ASP A 29 10.15 16.09 12.41
N ALA A 30 10.68 17.04 13.20
CA ALA A 30 11.54 18.10 12.69
C ALA A 30 12.90 17.54 12.22
N ALA A 31 13.46 16.60 12.97
CA ALA A 31 14.68 15.89 12.62
C ALA A 31 14.48 15.03 11.37
N LEU A 32 13.34 14.35 11.24
CA LEU A 32 13.03 13.52 10.06
C LEU A 32 12.80 14.39 8.81
N ILE A 33 12.12 15.52 8.94
CA ILE A 33 11.99 16.51 7.85
C ILE A 33 13.37 17.05 7.45
N ALA A 34 14.24 17.35 8.42
CA ALA A 34 15.59 17.81 8.15
C ALA A 34 16.43 16.72 7.47
N LEU A 35 16.24 15.44 7.82
CA LEU A 35 16.87 14.31 7.14
C LEU A 35 16.44 14.24 5.68
N GLY A 36 15.14 14.18 5.40
CA GLY A 36 14.63 14.12 4.03
C GLY A 36 15.01 15.34 3.19
N THR A 37 15.08 16.53 3.80
CA THR A 37 15.57 17.76 3.14
C THR A 37 17.03 17.64 2.71
N ARG A 38 17.89 17.00 3.51
CA ARG A 38 19.30 16.79 3.12
C ARG A 38 19.42 15.70 2.05
N GLU A 39 18.65 14.63 2.15
CA GLU A 39 18.73 13.50 1.23
C GLU A 39 18.21 13.85 -0.16
N ILE A 40 17.11 14.60 -0.27
CA ILE A 40 16.56 15.02 -1.56
C ILE A 40 17.53 15.95 -2.33
N ASP A 41 18.30 16.76 -1.60
CA ASP A 41 19.38 17.60 -2.14
C ASP A 41 20.59 16.75 -2.54
N ALA A 42 21.00 15.81 -1.68
CA ALA A 42 22.13 14.92 -1.94
C ALA A 42 21.92 14.01 -3.17
N ILE A 43 20.67 13.59 -3.42
CA ILE A 43 20.28 12.82 -4.61
C ILE A 43 20.14 13.73 -5.85
N GLY A 44 20.12 15.06 -5.66
CA GLY A 44 20.05 16.04 -6.73
C GLY A 44 18.64 16.27 -7.29
N LEU A 45 17.59 15.88 -6.55
CA LEU A 45 16.21 16.02 -7.00
C LEU A 45 15.67 17.44 -6.76
N VAL A 46 15.90 18.01 -5.58
CA VAL A 46 15.51 19.37 -5.21
C VAL A 46 16.56 19.97 -4.27
N PRO A 47 17.08 21.19 -4.52
CA PRO A 47 17.99 21.84 -3.59
C PRO A 47 17.34 22.04 -2.22
N ALA A 48 18.06 21.80 -1.12
CA ALA A 48 17.51 21.92 0.24
C ALA A 48 16.89 23.31 0.51
N SER A 49 17.48 24.35 -0.09
CA SER A 49 16.99 25.74 -0.02
C SER A 49 15.61 25.99 -0.66
N LYS A 50 15.08 25.03 -1.42
CA LYS A 50 13.75 25.10 -2.04
C LYS A 50 12.67 24.38 -1.23
N VAL A 51 13.05 23.62 -0.20
CA VAL A 51 12.08 22.99 0.70
C VAL A 51 11.53 24.06 1.64
N VAL A 52 10.21 24.21 1.65
CA VAL A 52 9.53 25.25 2.45
C VAL A 52 8.93 24.69 3.73
N ASP A 53 8.42 23.47 3.69
CA ASP A 53 7.75 22.81 4.82
C ASP A 53 7.74 21.29 4.62
N GLY A 54 7.40 20.54 5.67
CA GLY A 54 7.27 19.09 5.65
C GLY A 54 6.24 18.59 6.66
N CYS A 55 5.68 17.41 6.38
CA CYS A 55 4.76 16.72 7.28
C CYS A 55 5.17 15.25 7.39
N VAL A 56 5.17 14.72 8.60
CA VAL A 56 5.52 13.33 8.88
C VAL A 56 4.26 12.55 9.23
N VAL A 57 4.08 11.41 8.56
CA VAL A 57 3.01 10.45 8.89
C VAL A 57 3.66 9.09 9.14
N ARG A 58 3.46 8.55 10.34
CA ARG A 58 3.91 7.21 10.73
C ARG A 58 2.77 6.23 10.54
N MET A 59 2.97 5.22 9.69
CA MET A 59 1.94 4.24 9.37
C MET A 59 2.30 2.86 9.94
N PRO A 60 1.74 2.47 11.10
CA PRO A 60 1.99 1.14 11.65
C PRO A 60 1.36 0.07 10.76
N LYS A 61 2.04 -1.08 10.62
CA LYS A 61 1.56 -2.23 9.83
C LYS A 61 1.20 -1.88 8.38
N ALA A 62 1.99 -1.01 7.74
CA ALA A 62 1.78 -0.62 6.35
C ALA A 62 1.93 -1.81 5.37
N TYR A 63 2.86 -2.72 5.67
CA TYR A 63 3.21 -3.85 4.82
C TYR A 63 3.11 -5.19 5.58
N PRO A 64 2.47 -6.22 5.01
CA PRO A 64 2.66 -7.58 5.47
C PRO A 64 4.09 -8.01 5.11
N VAL A 65 4.88 -8.35 6.12
CA VAL A 65 6.26 -8.83 5.94
C VAL A 65 6.21 -10.35 5.83
N TYR A 66 6.75 -10.88 4.73
CA TYR A 66 6.83 -12.31 4.48
C TYR A 66 8.24 -12.80 4.83
N ASP A 67 8.35 -13.60 5.89
CA ASP A 67 9.54 -14.41 6.16
C ASP A 67 9.47 -15.76 5.42
N ASP A 68 10.55 -16.54 5.46
CA ASP A 68 10.63 -17.83 4.74
C ASP A 68 9.55 -18.85 5.16
N SER A 69 8.96 -18.68 6.35
CA SER A 69 7.95 -19.56 6.95
C SER A 69 6.53 -18.97 6.92
N TYR A 70 6.33 -17.78 6.34
CA TYR A 70 5.09 -17.03 6.49
C TYR A 70 3.87 -17.81 6.01
N GLN A 71 4.03 -18.60 4.94
CA GLN A 71 2.94 -19.38 4.35
C GLN A 71 2.43 -20.46 5.32
N GLU A 72 3.34 -21.12 6.02
CA GLU A 72 3.02 -22.16 7.00
C GLU A 72 2.29 -21.55 8.20
N HIS A 73 2.82 -20.46 8.75
CA HIS A 73 2.18 -19.72 9.84
C HIS A 73 0.80 -19.18 9.44
N LEU A 74 0.69 -18.58 8.25
CA LEU A 74 -0.57 -18.07 7.72
C LEU A 74 -1.58 -19.21 7.51
N ALA A 75 -1.14 -20.39 7.06
CA ALA A 75 -2.02 -21.55 6.91
C ALA A 75 -2.61 -22.01 8.25
N VAL A 76 -1.81 -22.04 9.33
CA VAL A 76 -2.28 -22.37 10.69
C VAL A 76 -3.35 -21.37 11.14
N ILE A 77 -3.09 -20.08 11.01
CA ILE A 77 -4.02 -19.02 11.40
C ILE A 77 -5.31 -19.11 10.58
N ARG A 78 -5.20 -19.27 9.25
CA ARG A 78 -6.37 -19.41 8.36
C ARG A 78 -7.21 -20.63 8.70
N ALA A 79 -6.58 -21.77 8.99
CA ALA A 79 -7.29 -22.98 9.39
C ALA A 79 -8.07 -22.78 10.70
N TRP A 80 -7.48 -22.07 11.66
CA TRP A 80 -8.16 -21.71 12.91
C TRP A 80 -9.34 -20.75 12.67
N LEU A 81 -9.12 -19.66 11.92
CA LEU A 81 -10.16 -18.66 11.64
C LEU A 81 -11.35 -19.22 10.85
N ARG A 82 -11.13 -20.23 9.98
CA ARG A 82 -12.19 -20.90 9.22
C ARG A 82 -13.24 -21.63 10.09
N ARG A 83 -12.98 -21.82 11.37
CA ARG A 83 -13.93 -22.47 12.30
C ARG A 83 -15.07 -21.55 12.72
N PHE A 84 -14.94 -20.24 12.48
CA PHE A 84 -15.98 -19.26 12.79
C PHE A 84 -16.90 -19.07 11.58
N GLU A 85 -18.19 -19.35 11.74
CA GLU A 85 -19.19 -19.20 10.66
C GLU A 85 -19.62 -17.74 10.44
N ASN A 86 -19.26 -16.85 11.36
CA ASN A 86 -19.64 -15.44 11.39
C ASN A 86 -18.45 -14.49 11.23
N LEU A 87 -17.36 -14.96 10.60
CA LEU A 87 -16.14 -14.18 10.40
C LEU A 87 -15.74 -14.17 8.93
N GLU A 88 -15.55 -12.98 8.37
CA GLU A 88 -15.00 -12.76 7.03
C GLU A 88 -13.69 -11.97 7.12
N LEU A 89 -12.73 -12.32 6.25
CA LEU A 89 -11.43 -11.67 6.19
C LEU A 89 -11.30 -10.88 4.88
N ALA A 90 -10.84 -9.64 5.00
CA ALA A 90 -10.69 -8.72 3.87
C ALA A 90 -9.48 -7.80 4.05
N GLY A 91 -9.03 -7.21 2.94
CA GLY A 91 -7.97 -6.21 2.91
C GLY A 91 -6.56 -6.77 3.13
N ARG A 92 -5.58 -5.86 3.11
CA ARG A 92 -4.14 -6.18 3.23
C ARG A 92 -3.80 -6.90 4.53
N ASN A 93 -4.06 -6.26 5.67
CA ASN A 93 -3.69 -6.82 6.98
C ASN A 93 -4.66 -7.91 7.47
N GLY A 94 -5.96 -7.80 7.20
CA GLY A 94 -6.95 -8.80 7.62
C GLY A 94 -6.75 -10.16 6.95
N MET A 95 -6.11 -10.18 5.78
CA MET A 95 -5.77 -11.42 5.06
C MET A 95 -4.26 -11.71 5.04
N HIS A 96 -3.44 -10.82 5.60
CA HIS A 96 -1.98 -10.84 5.46
C HIS A 96 -1.53 -11.05 3.99
N LYS A 97 -2.19 -10.33 3.07
CA LYS A 97 -1.92 -10.34 1.63
C LYS A 97 -1.36 -9.00 1.19
N TYR A 98 -0.31 -8.99 0.38
CA TYR A 98 0.22 -7.80 -0.29
C TYR A 98 -0.77 -7.26 -1.33
N ASN A 99 -1.79 -6.56 -0.85
CA ASN A 99 -2.89 -6.04 -1.68
C ASN A 99 -2.69 -4.56 -2.00
N ASN A 100 -2.98 -4.16 -3.23
CA ASN A 100 -3.24 -2.77 -3.57
C ASN A 100 -4.67 -2.37 -3.14
N GLN A 101 -5.02 -1.10 -3.32
CA GLN A 101 -6.30 -0.55 -2.86
C GLN A 101 -7.49 -1.23 -3.55
N ASP A 102 -7.43 -1.45 -4.86
CA ASP A 102 -8.45 -2.11 -5.66
C ASP A 102 -8.68 -3.56 -5.22
N HIS A 103 -7.60 -4.33 -4.96
CA HIS A 103 -7.70 -5.67 -4.40
C HIS A 103 -8.37 -5.64 -3.02
N SER A 104 -7.96 -4.70 -2.16
CA SER A 104 -8.54 -4.55 -0.82
C SER A 104 -10.03 -4.21 -0.89
N MET A 105 -10.43 -3.29 -1.75
CA MET A 105 -11.84 -2.93 -1.97
C MET A 105 -12.64 -4.12 -2.53
N MET A 106 -12.07 -4.89 -3.46
CA MET A 106 -12.72 -6.09 -4.00
C MET A 106 -12.95 -7.14 -2.91
N THR A 107 -11.95 -7.42 -2.07
CA THR A 107 -12.12 -8.37 -0.95
C THR A 107 -13.20 -7.91 0.03
N ALA A 108 -13.30 -6.61 0.32
CA ALA A 108 -14.34 -6.07 1.17
C ALA A 108 -15.75 -6.21 0.56
N LEU A 109 -15.89 -5.98 -0.75
CA LEU A 109 -17.16 -6.16 -1.46
C LEU A 109 -17.62 -7.62 -1.43
N LEU A 110 -16.71 -8.56 -1.66
CA LEU A 110 -17.02 -10.00 -1.63
C LEU A 110 -17.38 -10.47 -0.21
N ALA A 111 -16.64 -10.02 0.81
CA ALA A 111 -16.96 -10.29 2.21
C ALA A 111 -18.36 -9.78 2.57
N ALA A 112 -18.71 -8.54 2.18
CA ALA A 112 -20.05 -7.99 2.41
C ALA A 112 -21.15 -8.82 1.73
N ARG A 113 -20.92 -9.30 0.50
CA ARG A 113 -21.87 -10.17 -0.21
C ARG A 113 -22.08 -11.52 0.47
N ASN A 114 -21.02 -12.12 1.02
CA ASN A 114 -21.13 -13.35 1.81
C ASN A 114 -22.00 -13.11 3.06
N ILE A 115 -21.74 -12.03 3.80
CA ILE A 115 -22.51 -11.65 5.00
C ILE A 115 -24.00 -11.45 4.68
N LEU A 116 -24.31 -10.85 3.53
CA LEU A 116 -25.67 -10.65 3.06
C LEU A 116 -26.34 -11.92 2.48
N GLY A 117 -25.65 -13.06 2.45
CA GLY A 117 -26.18 -14.32 1.90
C GLY A 117 -26.35 -14.30 0.38
N GLN A 118 -25.66 -13.41 -0.34
CA GLN A 118 -25.78 -13.24 -1.78
C GLN A 118 -24.94 -14.24 -2.60
N GLY A 119 -24.26 -15.17 -1.93
CA GLY A 119 -23.45 -16.21 -2.56
C GLY A 119 -22.38 -16.76 -1.62
N ARG A 120 -21.43 -17.51 -2.20
CA ARG A 120 -20.22 -18.00 -1.52
C ARG A 120 -19.00 -17.57 -2.34
N PHE A 121 -18.42 -16.43 -1.99
CA PHE A 121 -17.27 -15.85 -2.64
C PHE A 121 -16.01 -16.12 -1.83
N ASP A 122 -14.97 -16.63 -2.50
CA ASP A 122 -13.66 -16.85 -1.87
C ASP A 122 -12.80 -15.58 -2.02
N THR A 123 -12.72 -14.79 -0.95
CA THR A 123 -11.92 -13.55 -0.94
C THR A 123 -10.43 -13.82 -1.21
N TRP A 124 -9.93 -15.01 -0.88
CA TRP A 124 -8.51 -15.36 -1.06
C TRP A 124 -8.11 -15.52 -2.52
N LYS A 125 -9.08 -15.77 -3.41
CA LYS A 125 -8.88 -15.81 -4.87
C LYS A 125 -8.84 -14.44 -5.53
N VAL A 126 -9.09 -13.35 -4.79
CA VAL A 126 -8.82 -12.00 -5.30
C VAL A 126 -7.31 -11.89 -5.50
N ASN A 127 -6.90 -11.81 -6.77
CA ASN A 127 -5.52 -11.92 -7.21
C ASN A 127 -4.59 -11.05 -6.37
N THR A 128 -3.55 -11.70 -5.84
CA THR A 128 -2.35 -11.04 -5.31
C THR A 128 -1.25 -10.92 -6.37
N ASP A 129 -1.42 -11.60 -7.50
CA ASP A 129 -0.35 -11.89 -8.47
C ASP A 129 -0.69 -11.35 -9.86
N ALA A 130 -1.30 -10.15 -9.95
CA ALA A 130 -1.04 -9.34 -11.13
C ALA A 130 0.45 -8.99 -11.06
N GLU A 131 1.25 -9.81 -11.75
CA GLU A 131 2.69 -9.74 -11.97
C GLU A 131 3.30 -8.42 -11.48
N TYR A 132 4.27 -8.53 -10.57
CA TYR A 132 5.27 -7.48 -10.40
C TYR A 132 5.95 -7.29 -11.77
N HIS A 133 5.40 -6.41 -12.60
CA HIS A 133 5.95 -5.99 -13.90
C HIS A 133 7.20 -5.10 -13.70
N GLU A 134 8.17 -5.55 -12.91
CA GLU A 134 9.50 -4.94 -12.86
C GLU A 134 10.57 -5.80 -13.54
N GLU A 135 10.26 -7.07 -13.88
CA GLU A 135 10.97 -7.73 -14.98
C GLU A 135 10.24 -7.41 -16.29
N ALA A 136 10.81 -6.47 -17.05
CA ALA A 136 10.36 -6.16 -18.40
C ALA A 136 10.47 -7.40 -19.29
N THR A 137 9.37 -8.14 -19.46
CA THR A 137 9.16 -8.94 -20.67
C THR A 137 8.65 -8.00 -21.77
N PRO A 138 9.14 -8.11 -23.03
CA PRO A 138 8.95 -7.08 -24.05
C PRO A 138 7.51 -6.89 -24.56
N GLU A 139 6.52 -7.65 -24.07
CA GLU A 139 5.22 -7.80 -24.76
C GLU A 139 3.97 -7.49 -23.92
N THR A 140 4.07 -7.00 -22.69
CA THR A 140 2.89 -6.71 -21.83
C THR A 140 2.83 -5.25 -21.39
N GLY A 141 2.71 -4.35 -22.37
CA GLY A 141 2.42 -2.94 -22.10
C GLY A 141 1.01 -2.75 -21.51
N ARG A 142 0.89 -1.97 -20.43
CA ARG A 142 -0.39 -1.52 -19.85
C ARG A 142 -1.28 -0.89 -20.93
N ALA A 143 -2.52 -1.39 -21.06
CA ALA A 143 -3.52 -0.75 -21.89
C ALA A 143 -3.90 0.62 -21.29
N VAL A 144 -3.61 1.70 -22.02
CA VAL A 144 -3.99 3.07 -21.66
C VAL A 144 -5.49 3.23 -21.93
N PRO A 145 -6.34 3.56 -20.94
CA PRO A 145 -7.75 3.84 -21.17
C PRO A 145 -7.89 5.03 -22.11
N ARG A 146 -8.65 4.87 -23.20
CA ARG A 146 -9.01 5.99 -24.08
C ARG A 146 -10.33 6.60 -23.65
N ARG A 147 -10.40 7.92 -23.72
CA ARG A 147 -11.61 8.70 -23.46
C ARG A 147 -12.68 8.26 -24.46
N ILE A 148 -13.88 7.94 -23.98
CA ILE A 148 -15.05 7.77 -24.84
C ILE A 148 -15.52 9.17 -25.20
N ASP A 149 -15.59 9.48 -26.49
CA ASP A 149 -16.11 10.75 -26.96
C ASP A 149 -17.59 10.88 -26.54
N ALA A 150 -17.94 12.06 -26.02
CA ALA A 150 -19.30 12.35 -25.61
C ALA A 150 -20.22 12.36 -26.84
N ALA A 151 -21.35 11.65 -26.73
CA ALA A 151 -22.42 11.67 -27.73
C ALA A 151 -23.12 13.04 -27.79
#